data_AF-A0A2U3VB98-F1
#
_entry.id   AF-A0A2U3VB98-F1
#
_cell.length_a   1.000
_cell.length_b   1.000
_cell.length_c   1.000
_cell.angle_alpha   90.00
_cell.angle_beta   90.00
_cell.angle_gamma   90.00
#
_symmetry.space_group_name_H-M   'P 1'
#
loop_
_entity.id
_entity.type
_entity.pdbx_description
1 polymer ?
#
loop_
_entity_poly.entity_id
_entity_poly.type
_entity_poly.pdbx_seq_one_letter_code
_entity_poly.pdbx_strand_id
1 'polypeptide(L)'
;MESFDVVTECMSFMLNEQFMEKFVDPGNHNSGIGLLQTYIWHGQFLLPFVSLGLMCFGAVIGLCACICRSLYPTIATGIVHFLQGLCTLGSVNCYVAGIELLHQKLELPENVSGEFGWSFCLACVSAPLQFMASALFIWATHTNWKEYTLMKAYRVA
;
A
#
# COMPACT_ATOMS: atom_id res chain seq x y z
N MET A 1 -12.48 15.15 44.40
CA MET A 1 -13.18 14.30 43.41
C MET A 1 -12.13 13.99 42.36
N GLU A 2 -11.57 12.79 42.43
CA GLU A 2 -10.34 12.36 41.74
C GLU A 2 -10.47 12.46 40.22
N SER A 3 -9.46 13.05 39.57
CA SER A 3 -9.25 13.00 38.13
C SER A 3 -8.71 11.61 37.81
N PHE A 4 -9.48 10.79 37.09
CA PHE A 4 -8.98 9.54 36.53
C PHE A 4 -7.96 9.89 35.44
N ASP A 5 -6.68 9.96 35.80
CA ASP A 5 -5.57 9.97 34.86
C ASP A 5 -5.59 8.62 34.11
N VAL A 6 -6.11 8.63 32.89
CA VAL A 6 -5.97 7.51 31.96
C VAL A 6 -4.49 7.50 31.55
N VAL A 7 -3.68 6.75 32.29
CA VAL A 7 -2.26 6.57 31.96
C VAL A 7 -2.17 5.74 30.70
N THR A 8 -1.91 6.40 29.57
CA THR A 8 -1.61 5.77 28.29
C THR A 8 -0.22 5.15 28.37
N GLU A 9 -0.10 3.90 28.80
CA GLU A 9 1.17 3.19 28.73
C GLU A 9 1.54 2.87 27.28
N CYS A 10 2.73 3.33 26.87
CA CYS A 10 3.33 2.96 25.60
C CYS A 10 3.78 1.49 25.66
N MET A 11 2.91 0.58 25.25
CA MET A 11 3.30 -0.81 25.02
C MET A 11 4.02 -0.93 23.68
N SER A 12 5.32 -1.21 23.72
CA SER A 12 6.09 -1.58 22.53
C SER A 12 5.84 -3.07 22.23
N PHE A 13 5.04 -3.37 21.21
CA PHE A 13 4.88 -4.74 20.73
C PHE A 13 6.07 -5.11 19.82
N MET A 14 6.67 -6.28 20.04
CA MET A 14 7.68 -6.82 19.11
C MET A 14 7.03 -7.19 17.78
N LEU A 15 7.80 -7.16 16.69
CA LEU A 15 7.32 -7.51 15.34
C LEU A 15 6.61 -8.88 15.30
N ASN A 16 7.08 -9.85 16.08
CA ASN A 16 6.45 -11.17 16.21
C ASN A 16 5.07 -11.12 16.89
N GLU A 17 4.86 -10.20 17.83
CA GLU A 17 3.57 -9.98 18.51
C GLU A 17 2.58 -9.26 17.59
N GLN A 18 3.08 -8.42 16.67
CA GLN A 18 2.29 -7.90 15.54
C GLN A 18 2.04 -8.95 14.45
N PHE A 19 2.64 -10.15 14.55
CA PHE A 19 2.46 -11.31 13.68
C PHE A 19 1.61 -12.45 14.30
N MET A 20 1.18 -12.30 15.57
CA MET A 20 0.24 -13.22 16.23
C MET A 20 -1.23 -12.79 16.05
N GLU A 21 -2.09 -13.79 15.84
CA GLU A 21 -3.55 -13.62 15.77
C GLU A 21 -4.05 -12.87 17.01
N LYS A 22 -4.37 -11.58 16.86
CA LYS A 22 -4.84 -10.75 17.97
C LYS A 22 -6.20 -11.19 18.54
N PHE A 23 -6.86 -12.18 17.92
CA PHE A 23 -8.12 -12.73 18.40
C PHE A 23 -8.16 -14.24 18.18
N VAL A 24 -7.79 -14.99 19.21
CA VAL A 24 -8.29 -16.35 19.41
C VAL A 24 -9.68 -16.20 20.03
N ASP A 25 -10.74 -16.50 19.27
CA ASP A 25 -12.11 -16.60 19.79
C ASP A 25 -12.11 -17.61 20.97
N PRO A 26 -12.41 -17.21 22.22
CA PRO A 26 -12.47 -18.16 23.32
C PRO A 26 -13.80 -18.91 23.21
N GLY A 27 -13.84 -20.00 22.42
CA GLY A 27 -14.86 -21.02 22.57
C GLY A 27 -15.64 -21.50 21.34
N ASN A 28 -15.25 -21.21 20.09
CA ASN A 28 -15.98 -21.75 18.93
C ASN A 28 -15.08 -22.28 17.81
N HIS A 29 -14.80 -23.59 17.83
CA HIS A 29 -14.01 -24.30 16.81
C HIS A 29 -14.74 -24.50 15.47
N ASN A 30 -15.99 -24.00 15.31
CA ASN A 30 -16.86 -24.37 14.18
C ASN A 30 -17.28 -23.21 13.26
N SER A 31 -16.80 -21.98 13.48
CA SER A 31 -17.15 -20.83 12.62
C SER A 31 -16.06 -20.61 11.56
N GLY A 32 -16.46 -20.54 10.28
CA GLY A 32 -15.59 -20.39 9.10
C GLY A 32 -14.90 -19.01 9.00
N ILE A 33 -14.13 -18.64 10.02
CA ILE A 33 -13.46 -17.35 10.19
C ILE A 33 -11.97 -17.41 9.80
N GLY A 34 -11.38 -18.61 9.67
CA GLY A 34 -9.92 -18.79 9.67
C GLY A 34 -9.12 -18.58 8.37
N LEU A 35 -9.71 -18.06 7.29
CA LEU A 35 -8.94 -17.78 6.05
C LEU A 35 -9.02 -16.32 5.64
N LEU A 36 -10.22 -15.77 5.48
CA LEU A 36 -10.39 -14.39 5.00
C LEU A 36 -9.72 -13.38 5.96
N GLN A 37 -9.89 -13.57 7.27
CA GLN A 37 -9.29 -12.71 8.28
C GLN A 37 -7.76 -12.84 8.29
N THR A 38 -7.24 -14.06 8.19
CA THR A 38 -5.81 -14.34 8.07
C THR A 38 -5.20 -13.69 6.82
N TYR A 39 -5.89 -13.75 5.67
CA TYR A 39 -5.46 -13.10 4.43
C TYR A 39 -5.53 -11.57 4.50
N ILE A 40 -6.58 -11.00 5.09
CA ILE A 40 -6.71 -9.55 5.31
C ILE A 40 -5.55 -9.06 6.19
N TRP A 41 -5.23 -9.83 7.23
CA TRP A 41 -4.24 -9.46 8.21
C TRP A 41 -2.80 -9.62 7.70
N HIS A 42 -2.49 -10.75 7.05
CA HIS A 42 -1.24 -10.90 6.31
C HIS A 42 -1.11 -9.84 5.21
N GLY A 43 -2.20 -9.50 4.53
CA GLY A 43 -2.26 -8.46 3.51
C GLY A 43 -1.87 -7.09 4.07
N GLN A 44 -2.37 -6.72 5.25
CA GLN A 44 -2.07 -5.44 5.90
C GLN A 44 -0.57 -5.23 6.17
N PHE A 45 0.18 -6.31 6.44
CA PHE A 45 1.62 -6.24 6.71
C PHE A 45 2.47 -6.50 5.46
N LEU A 46 2.13 -7.52 4.67
CA LEU A 46 2.89 -7.94 3.50
C LEU A 46 2.83 -6.90 2.37
N LEU A 47 1.66 -6.32 2.12
CA LEU A 47 1.46 -5.37 1.00
C LEU A 47 2.29 -4.09 1.15
N PRO A 48 2.43 -3.46 2.35
CA PRO A 48 3.36 -2.36 2.55
C PRO A 48 4.83 -2.73 2.31
N PHE A 49 5.28 -3.92 2.73
CA PHE A 49 6.66 -4.37 2.46
C PHE A 49 6.90 -4.59 0.96
N VAL A 50 5.93 -5.18 0.26
CA VAL A 50 5.99 -5.35 -1.19
C VAL A 50 6.01 -3.97 -1.89
N SER A 51 5.17 -3.03 -1.44
CA SER A 51 5.15 -1.65 -1.96
C SER A 51 6.49 -0.94 -1.75
N LEU A 52 7.11 -1.09 -0.58
CA LEU A 52 8.43 -0.52 -0.27
C LEU A 52 9.52 -1.14 -1.17
N GLY A 53 9.50 -2.46 -1.35
CA GLY A 53 10.42 -3.15 -2.26
C GLY A 53 10.27 -2.64 -3.70
N LEU A 54 9.04 -2.55 -4.20
CA LEU A 54 8.72 -2.01 -5.52
C LEU A 54 9.21 -0.56 -5.68
N MET A 55 9.08 0.27 -4.64
CA MET A 55 9.61 1.64 -4.66
C MET A 55 11.13 1.67 -4.88
N CYS A 56 11.88 0.83 -4.16
CA CYS A 56 13.32 0.72 -4.31
C CYS A 56 13.72 0.23 -5.71
N PHE A 57 13.04 -0.79 -6.23
CA PHE A 57 13.26 -1.27 -7.59
C PHE A 57 12.94 -0.19 -8.64
N GLY A 58 11.82 0.52 -8.48
CA GLY A 58 11.44 1.63 -9.36
C GLY A 58 12.49 2.74 -9.39
N ALA A 59 13.05 3.10 -8.24
CA ALA A 59 14.12 4.09 -8.15
C ALA A 59 15.39 3.66 -8.91
N VAL A 60 15.80 2.40 -8.77
CA VAL A 60 16.98 1.86 -9.49
C VAL A 60 16.73 1.82 -11.00
N ILE A 61 15.55 1.37 -11.43
CA ILE A 61 15.18 1.33 -12.85
C ILE A 61 15.15 2.75 -13.43
N GLY A 62 14.57 3.72 -12.69
CA GLY A 62 14.55 5.13 -13.07
C GLY A 62 15.95 5.72 -13.21
N LEU A 63 16.85 5.44 -12.27
CA LEU A 63 18.24 5.89 -12.34
C LEU A 63 18.96 5.28 -13.56
N CYS A 64 18.78 3.98 -13.81
CA CYS A 64 19.29 3.31 -15.00
C CYS A 64 18.72 3.91 -16.29
N ALA A 65 17.45 4.33 -16.30
CA ALA A 65 16.83 5.03 -17.43
C ALA A 65 17.56 6.33 -17.76
N CYS A 66 17.86 7.12 -16.73
CA CYS A 66 18.58 8.38 -16.87
C CYS A 66 20.00 8.17 -17.39
N ILE A 67 20.73 7.18 -16.87
CA ILE A 67 22.11 6.88 -17.28
C ILE A 67 22.16 6.33 -18.71
N CYS A 68 21.30 5.36 -19.03
CA CYS A 68 21.32 4.66 -20.32
C CYS A 68 20.55 5.40 -21.43
N ARG A 69 19.86 6.50 -21.10
CA ARG A 69 19.01 7.31 -22.01
C ARG A 69 18.02 6.45 -22.83
N SER A 70 17.54 5.37 -22.23
CA SER A 70 16.68 4.37 -22.88
C SER A 70 15.22 4.60 -22.51
N LEU A 71 14.31 4.40 -23.47
CA LEU A 71 12.86 4.57 -23.29
C LEU A 71 12.19 3.34 -22.62
N TYR A 72 12.79 2.16 -22.76
CA TYR A 72 12.33 0.91 -22.14
C TYR A 72 12.31 0.92 -20.60
N PRO A 73 13.32 1.45 -19.89
CA PRO A 73 13.27 1.53 -18.43
C PRO A 73 12.23 2.55 -17.93
N THR A 74 11.82 3.53 -18.74
CA THR A 74 10.74 4.45 -18.38
C THR A 74 9.38 3.76 -18.33
N ILE A 75 9.05 2.90 -19.31
CA ILE A 75 7.80 2.11 -19.27
C ILE A 75 7.82 1.08 -18.13
N ALA A 76 8.97 0.46 -17.87
CA ALA A 76 9.13 -0.44 -16.72
C ALA A 76 8.89 0.29 -15.39
N THR A 77 9.43 1.51 -15.24
CA THR A 77 9.19 2.36 -14.05
C THR A 77 7.71 2.69 -13.88
N GLY A 78 6.99 2.98 -14.97
CA GLY A 78 5.54 3.19 -14.94
C GLY A 78 4.78 1.97 -14.41
N ILE A 79 5.09 0.77 -14.93
CA ILE A 79 4.47 -0.50 -14.46
C ILE A 79 4.75 -0.73 -12.97
N VAL A 80 5.98 -0.47 -12.52
CA VAL A 80 6.33 -0.61 -11.10
C VAL A 80 5.51 0.34 -10.22
N HIS A 81 5.34 1.60 -10.62
CA HIS A 81 4.48 2.54 -9.89
C HIS A 81 3.00 2.14 -9.89
N PHE A 82 2.51 1.53 -10.98
CA PHE A 82 1.15 0.99 -11.02
C PHE A 82 0.95 -0.15 -10.01
N LEU A 83 1.88 -1.12 -9.98
CA LEU A 83 1.86 -2.22 -9.02
C LEU A 83 1.98 -1.71 -7.57
N GLN A 84 2.84 -0.72 -7.34
CA GLN A 84 2.98 -0.06 -6.04
C GLN A 84 1.65 0.58 -5.60
N GLY A 85 0.95 1.25 -6.52
CA GLY A 85 -0.39 1.80 -6.30
C GLY A 85 -1.42 0.76 -5.89
N LEU A 86 -1.44 -0.38 -6.59
CA LEU A 86 -2.32 -1.52 -6.26
C LEU A 86 -2.02 -2.11 -4.87
N CYS A 87 -0.74 -2.28 -4.53
CA CYS A 87 -0.35 -2.78 -3.21
C CYS A 87 -0.78 -1.81 -2.10
N THR A 88 -0.57 -0.50 -2.31
CA THR A 88 -0.95 0.54 -1.33
C THR A 88 -2.47 0.60 -1.16
N LEU A 89 -3.23 0.59 -2.26
CA LEU A 89 -4.69 0.56 -2.23
C LEU A 89 -5.21 -0.72 -1.55
N GLY A 90 -4.63 -1.87 -1.86
CA GLY A 90 -4.93 -3.14 -1.19
C GLY A 90 -4.69 -3.07 0.32
N SER A 91 -3.57 -2.47 0.74
CA SER A 91 -3.24 -2.28 2.16
C SER A 91 -4.29 -1.44 2.89
N VAL A 92 -4.69 -0.31 2.28
CA VAL A 92 -5.74 0.58 2.80
C VAL A 92 -7.06 -0.16 2.93
N ASN A 93 -7.46 -0.91 1.90
CA ASN A 93 -8.71 -1.68 1.91
C ASN A 93 -8.69 -2.80 2.95
N CYS A 94 -7.59 -3.55 3.07
CA CYS A 94 -7.42 -4.57 4.09
C CYS A 94 -7.48 -3.97 5.50
N TYR A 95 -6.89 -2.79 5.71
CA TYR A 95 -6.95 -2.09 6.99
C TYR A 95 -8.38 -1.70 7.37
N VAL A 96 -9.14 -1.09 6.45
CA VAL A 96 -10.54 -0.70 6.68
C VAL A 96 -11.40 -1.93 6.94
N ALA A 97 -11.27 -2.98 6.10
CA ALA A 97 -11.99 -4.23 6.30
C ALA A 97 -11.68 -4.89 7.65
N GLY A 98 -10.42 -4.82 8.11
CA GLY A 98 -10.02 -5.31 9.44
C GLY A 98 -10.70 -4.54 10.58
N ILE A 99 -10.83 -3.21 10.46
CA ILE A 99 -11.54 -2.38 11.46
C ILE A 99 -13.04 -2.67 11.48
N GLU A 100 -13.68 -2.78 10.31
CA GLU A 100 -15.12 -3.10 10.21
C GLU A 100 -15.43 -4.46 10.87
N LEU A 101 -14.60 -5.48 10.60
CA LEU A 101 -14.73 -6.78 11.25
C LEU A 101 -14.51 -6.72 12.76
N LEU A 102 -13.58 -5.87 13.21
CA LEU A 102 -13.33 -5.67 14.64
C LEU A 102 -14.53 -5.00 15.32
N HIS A 103 -15.14 -4.00 14.69
CA HIS A 103 -16.31 -3.30 15.22
C HIS A 103 -17.54 -4.21 15.31
N GLN A 104 -17.69 -5.16 14.39
CA GLN A 104 -18.75 -6.18 14.46
C GLN A 104 -18.58 -7.17 15.62
N LYS A 105 -17.35 -7.38 16.10
CA LYS A 105 -17.03 -8.39 17.12
C LYS A 105 -16.86 -7.79 18.52
N LEU A 106 -16.53 -6.50 18.61
CA LEU A 106 -16.26 -5.81 19.86
C LEU A 106 -17.03 -4.48 19.86
N GLU A 107 -18.11 -4.40 20.64
CA GLU A 107 -18.77 -3.11 20.92
C GLU A 107 -17.75 -2.21 21.63
N LEU A 108 -17.33 -1.13 20.97
CA LEU A 108 -16.45 -0.15 21.58
C LEU A 108 -17.21 0.57 22.71
N PRO A 109 -16.59 0.77 23.89
CA PRO A 109 -17.20 1.55 24.95
C PRO A 109 -17.48 2.98 24.46
N GLU A 110 -18.66 3.54 24.79
CA GLU A 110 -19.19 4.83 24.29
C GLU A 110 -18.24 6.03 24.46
N ASN A 111 -17.20 5.91 25.30
CA ASN A 111 -16.25 6.97 25.60
C ASN A 111 -14.95 6.92 24.77
N VAL A 112 -14.83 6.02 23.78
CA VAL A 112 -13.63 5.92 22.92
C VAL A 112 -14.02 6.04 21.45
N SER A 113 -13.75 7.21 20.86
CA SER A 113 -13.82 7.42 19.41
C SER A 113 -12.52 6.93 18.76
N GLY A 114 -12.61 5.92 17.89
CA GLY A 114 -11.47 5.49 17.08
C GLY A 114 -11.20 6.48 15.94
N GLU A 115 -10.14 7.27 16.03
CA GLU A 115 -9.70 8.13 14.93
C GLU A 115 -8.62 7.44 14.08
N PHE A 116 -8.63 7.69 12.78
CA PHE A 116 -7.61 7.21 11.87
C PHE A 116 -6.31 8.00 12.04
N GLY A 117 -5.17 7.30 12.13
CA GLY A 117 -3.86 7.95 12.21
C GLY A 117 -3.44 8.62 10.91
N TRP A 118 -2.57 9.64 11.00
CA TRP A 118 -2.01 10.37 9.85
C TRP A 118 -1.39 9.48 8.77
N SER A 119 -0.74 8.38 9.18
CA SER A 119 -0.13 7.41 8.27
C SER A 119 -1.17 6.78 7.33
N PHE A 120 -2.39 6.54 7.81
CA PHE A 120 -3.48 6.03 6.99
C PHE A 120 -3.92 7.07 5.95
N CYS A 121 -4.08 8.33 6.36
CA CYS A 121 -4.39 9.43 5.44
C CYS A 121 -3.32 9.58 4.36
N LEU A 122 -2.04 9.52 4.74
CA LEU A 122 -0.92 9.55 3.79
C LEU A 122 -0.94 8.35 2.83
N ALA A 123 -1.28 7.15 3.31
CA ALA A 123 -1.45 5.98 2.45
C ALA A 123 -2.57 6.20 1.42
N CYS A 124 -3.72 6.73 1.84
CA CYS A 124 -4.85 7.07 0.98
C CYS A 124 -4.50 8.10 -0.10
N VAL A 125 -3.65 9.09 0.21
CA VAL A 125 -3.18 10.08 -0.77
C VAL A 125 -2.06 9.52 -1.66
N SER A 126 -1.23 8.62 -1.14
CA SER A 126 -0.10 8.07 -1.88
C SER A 126 -0.52 7.15 -3.03
N ALA A 127 -1.58 6.35 -2.89
CA ALA A 127 -2.08 5.48 -3.96
C ALA A 127 -2.46 6.22 -5.25
N PRO A 128 -3.30 7.29 -5.23
CA PRO A 128 -3.62 8.05 -6.44
C PRO A 128 -2.40 8.77 -7.01
N LEU A 129 -1.47 9.22 -6.17
CA LEU A 129 -0.20 9.80 -6.64
C LEU A 129 0.66 8.77 -7.39
N GLN A 130 0.74 7.53 -6.90
CA GLN A 130 1.45 6.43 -7.57
C GLN A 130 0.81 6.08 -8.92
N PHE A 131 -0.53 6.05 -9.01
CA PHE A 131 -1.22 5.86 -10.28
C PHE A 131 -0.99 7.00 -11.27
N MET A 132 -0.99 8.24 -10.78
CA MET A 132 -0.67 9.42 -11.59
C MET A 132 0.75 9.33 -12.15
N ALA A 133 1.74 8.99 -11.31
CA ALA A 133 3.12 8.80 -11.73
C ALA A 133 3.23 7.72 -12.82
N SER A 134 2.57 6.58 -12.63
CA SER A 134 2.48 5.51 -13.64
C SER A 134 1.93 6.04 -14.97
N ALA A 135 0.80 6.74 -14.95
CA ALA A 135 0.17 7.29 -16.15
C ALA A 135 1.09 8.25 -16.89
N LEU A 136 1.79 9.13 -16.15
CA LEU A 136 2.75 10.07 -16.72
C LEU A 136 3.94 9.36 -17.37
N PHE A 137 4.50 8.31 -16.75
CA PHE A 137 5.60 7.54 -17.34
C PHE A 137 5.17 6.80 -18.61
N ILE A 138 4.00 6.17 -18.61
CA ILE A 138 3.44 5.50 -19.79
C ILE A 138 3.19 6.53 -20.91
N TRP A 139 2.59 7.68 -20.57
CA TRP A 139 2.36 8.76 -21.53
C TRP A 139 3.67 9.30 -22.13
N ALA A 140 4.68 9.52 -21.30
CA ALA A 140 6.01 9.95 -21.73
C ALA A 140 6.63 8.93 -22.70
N THR A 141 6.48 7.63 -22.43
CA THR A 141 7.04 6.60 -23.35
C THR A 141 6.33 6.62 -24.70
N HIS A 142 5.00 6.71 -24.71
CA HIS A 142 4.22 6.72 -25.93
C HIS A 142 4.49 7.95 -26.80
N THR A 143 4.60 9.13 -26.18
CA THR A 143 4.97 10.37 -26.89
C THR A 143 6.37 10.27 -27.49
N ASN A 144 7.36 9.80 -26.73
CA ASN A 144 8.72 9.61 -27.25
C ASN A 144 8.80 8.60 -28.41
N TRP A 145 8.01 7.52 -28.39
CA TRP A 145 7.95 6.56 -29.48
C TRP A 145 7.36 7.15 -30.77
N LYS A 146 6.32 7.97 -30.65
CA LYS A 146 5.73 8.68 -31.80
C LYS A 146 6.75 9.62 -32.45
N GLU A 147 7.45 10.42 -31.64
CA GLU A 147 8.51 11.32 -32.11
C GLU A 147 9.65 10.56 -32.77
N TYR A 148 10.11 9.45 -32.17
CA TYR A 148 11.18 8.63 -32.74
C TYR A 148 10.79 8.01 -34.09
N THR A 149 9.57 7.50 -34.22
CA THR A 149 9.05 6.92 -35.46
C THR A 149 8.93 7.98 -36.56
N LEU A 150 8.45 9.17 -36.21
CA LEU A 150 8.33 10.31 -37.10
C LEU A 150 9.72 10.77 -37.58
N MET A 151 10.69 10.98 -36.68
CA MET A 151 12.07 11.32 -37.04
C MET A 151 12.71 10.26 -37.96
N LYS A 152 12.44 8.97 -37.72
CA LYS A 152 12.93 7.89 -38.57
C LYS A 152 12.30 7.94 -39.97
N ALA A 153 11.01 8.26 -40.09
CA ALA A 153 10.35 8.42 -41.39
C ALA A 153 10.93 9.60 -42.19
N TYR A 154 11.18 10.75 -41.56
CA TYR A 154 11.79 11.92 -42.22
C TYR A 154 13.24 11.70 -42.68
N ARG A 155 13.99 10.78 -42.04
CA ARG A 155 15.35 10.45 -42.48
C ARG A 155 15.41 9.52 -43.71
N VAL A 156 14.30 8.88 -44.06
CA VAL A 156 14.24 7.90 -45.16
C VAL A 156 13.61 8.49 -46.44
N ALA A 157 12.88 9.60 -46.32
CA ALA A 157 12.35 10.39 -47.43
C ALA A 157 13.38 11.43 -47.91
#